data_AF-A0A429SME1-F1
#
_entry.id   AF-A0A429SME1-F1
#
_cell.length_a   1.000
_cell.length_b   1.000
_cell.length_c   1.000
_cell.angle_alpha   90.00
_cell.angle_beta   90.00
_cell.angle_gamma   90.00
#
_symmetry.space_group_name_H-M   'P 1'
#
loop_
_entity.id
_entity.type
_entity.pdbx_description
1 polymer ?
#
loop_
_entity_poly.entity_id
_entity_poly.type
_entity_poly.pdbx_seq_one_letter_code
_entity_poly.pdbx_strand_id
1 'polypeptide(L)'
;MDGNPEHGGPGDGSGFLLWDRPGRPALPVAHGAVYVERDAGMDRFWDEHGYAPDAAGEGPFALLYQPPARSALTVRALQDPYQDLPSGGSGYEPYGIELVGAGLTLVTTVPPGPPGDPFTDAVHGELRRALAAQRDPV
;
A
#
# COMPACT_ATOMS: atom_id res chain seq x y z
N MET A 1 -13.87 39.38 7.61
CA MET A 1 -14.24 38.13 6.92
C MET A 1 -13.16 37.93 5.88
N ASP A 2 -12.06 37.33 6.31
CA ASP A 2 -10.91 37.11 5.44
C ASP A 2 -11.09 35.76 4.75
N GLY A 3 -11.03 35.80 3.41
CA GLY A 3 -11.15 34.64 2.55
C GLY A 3 -10.04 33.64 2.82
N ASN A 4 -10.42 32.37 2.92
CA ASN A 4 -9.51 31.24 3.05
C ASN A 4 -8.65 31.12 1.77
N PRO A 5 -7.31 30.99 1.87
CA PRO A 5 -6.44 31.01 0.71
C PRO A 5 -6.49 29.67 -0.04
N GLU A 6 -6.49 29.79 -1.36
CA GLU A 6 -6.32 28.74 -2.34
C GLU A 6 -5.17 27.79 -1.94
N HIS A 7 -5.48 26.50 -1.76
CA HIS A 7 -4.49 25.47 -1.51
C HIS A 7 -3.84 25.09 -2.84
N GLY A 8 -2.74 25.78 -3.15
CA GLY A 8 -1.91 25.53 -4.32
C GLY A 8 -0.50 26.05 -4.11
N GLY A 9 0.21 25.47 -3.13
CA GLY A 9 1.63 25.72 -2.91
C GLY A 9 2.49 24.59 -3.49
N PRO A 10 3.66 24.87 -4.08
CA PRO A 10 4.53 23.84 -4.61
C PRO A 10 5.26 23.14 -3.46
N GLY A 11 4.82 21.94 -3.05
CA GLY A 11 5.61 21.08 -2.17
C GLY A 11 4.88 20.32 -1.05
N ASP A 12 3.55 20.30 -0.99
CA ASP A 12 2.82 19.36 -0.14
C ASP A 12 2.46 18.11 -0.96
N GLY A 13 3.02 16.96 -0.62
CA GLY A 13 2.62 15.67 -1.22
C GLY A 13 1.21 15.23 -0.80
N SER A 14 0.27 16.16 -0.67
CA SER A 14 -1.07 15.98 -0.09
C SER A 14 -2.14 15.59 -1.11
N GLY A 15 -1.86 15.75 -2.40
CA GLY A 15 -2.79 15.42 -3.48
C GLY A 15 -2.69 13.97 -3.97
N PHE A 16 -3.79 13.43 -4.45
CA PHE A 16 -3.85 12.14 -5.12
C PHE A 16 -3.05 12.17 -6.44
N LEU A 17 -2.38 11.07 -6.73
CA LEU A 17 -1.66 10.82 -7.97
C LEU A 17 -2.57 10.03 -8.90
N LEU A 18 -2.70 10.51 -10.14
CA LEU A 18 -3.34 9.75 -11.21
C LEU A 18 -2.60 8.43 -11.44
N TRP A 19 -3.37 7.34 -11.52
CA TRP A 19 -2.86 5.98 -11.71
C TRP A 19 -1.86 5.85 -12.88
N ASP A 20 -2.12 6.53 -14.01
CA ASP A 20 -1.33 6.42 -15.25
C ASP A 20 -0.50 7.68 -15.57
N ARG A 21 0.00 8.39 -14.55
CA ARG A 21 0.78 9.60 -14.80
C ARG A 21 2.23 9.27 -15.21
N PRO A 22 2.70 9.67 -16.41
CA PRO A 22 4.11 9.59 -16.74
C PRO A 22 4.92 10.56 -15.87
N GLY A 23 6.06 10.10 -15.35
CA GLY A 23 6.91 10.88 -14.45
C GLY A 23 6.57 10.71 -12.98
N ARG A 24 6.59 9.45 -12.51
CA ARG A 24 6.36 9.10 -11.10
C ARG A 24 7.25 9.97 -10.19
N PRO A 25 6.69 10.74 -9.25
CA PRO A 25 7.51 11.54 -8.34
C PRO A 25 8.48 10.61 -7.58
N ALA A 26 9.70 11.09 -7.37
CA ALA A 26 10.67 10.36 -6.56
C ALA A 26 10.11 10.23 -5.15
N LEU A 27 9.74 9.00 -4.77
CA LEU A 27 9.24 8.71 -3.44
C LEU A 27 10.38 8.92 -2.43
N PRO A 28 10.15 9.64 -1.31
CA PRO A 28 11.16 9.77 -0.28
C PRO A 28 11.66 8.39 0.17
N VAL A 29 12.98 8.24 0.25
CA VAL A 29 13.65 6.94 0.48
C VAL A 29 13.34 6.35 1.86
N ALA A 30 12.95 7.17 2.82
CA ALA A 30 12.73 6.74 4.20
C ALA A 30 11.26 6.43 4.50
N HIS A 31 10.36 7.40 4.32
CA HIS A 31 8.94 7.26 4.65
C HIS A 31 8.10 8.21 3.80
N GLY A 32 6.82 7.91 3.61
CA GLY A 32 5.92 8.76 2.86
C GLY A 32 4.50 8.20 2.75
N ALA A 33 3.65 8.98 2.09
CA ALA A 33 2.31 8.58 1.69
C ALA A 33 2.16 8.78 0.19
N VAL A 34 1.51 7.83 -0.46
CA VAL A 34 1.11 7.88 -1.86
C VAL A 34 -0.39 7.76 -1.89
N TYR A 35 -1.05 8.82 -2.32
CA TYR A 35 -2.49 8.87 -2.53
C TYR A 35 -2.72 8.57 -4.01
N VAL A 36 -3.64 7.66 -4.34
CA VAL A 36 -3.87 7.22 -5.72
C VAL A 36 -5.34 7.30 -6.07
N GLU A 37 -5.63 7.96 -7.19
CA GLU A 37 -6.96 8.10 -7.76
C GLU A 37 -6.93 7.75 -9.25
N ARG A 38 -8.09 7.35 -9.78
CA ARG A 38 -8.24 7.10 -11.22
C ARG A 38 -8.28 8.39 -12.02
N ASP A 39 -9.16 9.31 -11.61
CA ASP A 39 -9.47 10.55 -12.31
C ASP A 39 -10.16 11.57 -11.37
N ALA A 40 -10.36 12.79 -11.86
CA ALA A 40 -11.04 13.87 -11.15
C ALA A 40 -12.53 13.59 -10.85
N GLY A 41 -13.14 12.60 -11.51
CA GLY A 41 -14.48 12.13 -11.17
C GLY A 41 -14.49 11.34 -9.87
N MET A 42 -13.48 10.52 -9.65
CA MET A 42 -13.26 9.79 -8.39
C MET A 42 -12.97 10.73 -7.23
N ASP A 43 -12.12 11.75 -7.45
CA ASP A 43 -11.85 12.81 -6.45
C ASP A 43 -13.14 13.49 -6.01
N ARG A 44 -13.95 13.94 -6.97
CA ARG A 44 -15.24 14.57 -6.69
C ARG A 44 -16.23 13.64 -6.00
N PHE A 45 -16.30 12.38 -6.44
CA PHE A 45 -17.15 11.38 -5.79
C PHE A 45 -16.76 11.21 -4.32
N TRP A 46 -15.46 11.20 -4.02
CA TRP A 46 -14.96 11.12 -2.66
C TRP A 46 -15.30 12.36 -1.84
N ASP A 47 -15.14 13.56 -2.39
CA ASP A 47 -15.55 14.81 -1.73
C ASP A 47 -17.05 14.81 -1.37
N GLU A 48 -17.89 14.25 -2.24
CA GLU A 48 -19.34 14.26 -2.07
C GLU A 48 -19.88 13.11 -1.21
N HIS A 49 -19.25 11.93 -1.25
CA HIS A 49 -19.78 10.69 -0.67
C HIS A 49 -18.87 10.06 0.39
N GLY A 50 -17.71 10.67 0.64
CA GLY A 50 -16.73 10.17 1.58
C GLY A 50 -16.00 8.95 1.06
N TYR A 51 -15.30 8.28 1.98
CA TYR A 51 -14.35 7.21 1.67
C TYR A 51 -15.06 5.88 1.38
N ALA A 52 -15.60 5.75 0.17
CA ALA A 52 -16.33 4.57 -0.31
C ALA A 52 -16.02 4.30 -1.81
N PRO A 53 -16.19 3.06 -2.28
CA PRO A 53 -16.15 2.77 -3.72
C PRO A 53 -17.27 3.47 -4.49
N ASP A 54 -16.97 3.87 -5.73
CA ASP A 54 -17.90 4.47 -6.70
C ASP A 54 -18.81 3.42 -7.36
N ALA A 55 -19.64 3.85 -8.31
CA ALA A 55 -20.55 2.96 -9.04
C ALA A 55 -19.84 1.88 -9.88
N ALA A 56 -18.56 2.05 -10.20
CA ALA A 56 -17.73 1.03 -10.84
C ALA A 56 -17.11 0.06 -9.81
N GLY A 57 -17.34 0.29 -8.51
CA GLY A 57 -16.75 -0.49 -7.43
C GLY A 57 -15.28 -0.11 -7.15
N GLU A 58 -14.81 1.03 -7.64
CA GLU A 58 -13.44 1.50 -7.45
C GLU A 58 -13.42 2.72 -6.52
N GLY A 59 -12.30 3.00 -5.87
CA GLY A 59 -12.19 4.26 -5.13
C GLY A 59 -10.75 4.67 -4.83
N PRO A 60 -10.56 5.87 -4.28
CA PRO A 60 -9.23 6.35 -3.97
C PRO A 60 -8.60 5.49 -2.87
N PHE A 61 -7.29 5.22 -2.99
CA PHE A 61 -6.57 4.47 -1.96
C PHE A 61 -5.25 5.15 -1.61
N ALA A 62 -4.76 4.87 -0.39
CA ALA A 62 -3.48 5.37 0.08
C ALA A 62 -2.51 4.23 0.38
N LEU A 63 -1.24 4.45 0.06
CA LEU A 63 -0.10 3.64 0.49
C LEU A 63 0.76 4.49 1.41
N LEU A 64 0.84 4.12 2.68
CA LEU A 64 1.76 4.72 3.63
C LEU A 64 2.93 3.77 3.83
N TYR A 65 4.14 4.28 3.81
CA TYR A 65 5.33 3.46 4.00
C TYR A 65 6.32 4.13 4.94
N GLN A 66 6.94 3.34 5.80
CA GLN A 66 7.99 3.77 6.72
C GLN A 66 8.79 2.56 7.22
N PRO A 67 10.03 2.73 7.70
CA PRO A 67 10.74 1.65 8.38
C PRO A 67 9.98 1.32 9.67
N PRO A 68 9.93 0.05 10.09
CA PRO A 68 9.21 -0.32 11.29
C PRO A 68 9.84 0.39 12.51
N ALA A 69 9.01 1.12 13.27
CA ALA A 69 9.47 1.81 14.48
C ALA A 69 9.95 0.84 15.57
N ARG A 70 9.54 -0.44 15.49
CA ARG A 70 10.02 -1.52 16.34
C ARG A 70 11.04 -2.35 15.56
N SER A 71 12.15 -2.67 16.21
CA SER A 71 13.24 -3.46 15.64
C SER A 71 12.88 -4.94 15.42
N ALA A 72 11.77 -5.41 15.98
CA ALA A 72 11.31 -6.79 15.82
C ALA A 72 9.78 -6.88 15.87
N LEU A 73 9.21 -7.77 15.05
CA LEU A 73 7.80 -8.14 15.05
C LEU A 73 7.68 -9.66 15.13
N THR A 74 6.89 -10.17 16.07
CA THR A 74 6.50 -11.57 16.07
C THR A 74 5.35 -11.75 15.07
N VAL A 75 5.55 -12.61 14.07
CA VAL A 75 4.49 -12.99 13.14
C VAL A 75 4.31 -14.51 13.16
N ARG A 76 3.15 -14.99 12.73
CA ARG A 76 2.89 -16.41 12.57
C ARG A 76 3.04 -16.76 11.09
N ALA A 77 3.99 -17.61 10.77
CA ALA A 77 4.10 -18.13 9.43
C ALA A 77 2.94 -19.13 9.23
N LEU A 78 2.11 -18.89 8.21
CA LEU A 78 0.93 -19.72 7.89
C LEU A 78 1.22 -20.71 6.74
N GLN A 79 2.34 -20.52 6.05
CA GLN A 79 2.83 -21.34 4.95
C GLN A 79 4.34 -21.55 5.16
N ASP A 80 4.87 -22.66 4.66
CA ASP A 80 6.29 -22.97 4.78
C ASP A 80 7.15 -21.96 4.01
N PRO A 81 7.94 -21.11 4.70
CA PRO A 81 8.81 -20.15 4.02
C PRO A 81 9.98 -20.80 3.29
N TYR A 82 10.21 -22.11 3.50
CA TYR A 82 11.33 -22.87 2.95
C TYR A 82 10.89 -23.99 1.99
N GLN A 83 9.70 -23.86 1.40
CA GLN A 83 9.12 -24.84 0.47
C GLN A 83 10.03 -25.22 -0.73
N ASP A 84 10.99 -24.36 -1.09
CA ASP A 84 11.94 -24.60 -2.19
C ASP A 84 13.20 -25.36 -1.76
N LEU A 85 13.40 -25.61 -0.45
CA LEU A 85 14.51 -26.41 0.03
C LEU A 85 14.20 -27.91 -0.11
N PRO A 86 15.19 -28.76 -0.45
CA PRO A 86 15.02 -30.20 -0.55
C PRO A 86 14.90 -30.83 0.85
N SER A 87 13.80 -30.55 1.53
CA SER A 87 13.44 -31.10 2.84
C SER A 87 12.14 -31.87 2.63
N GLY A 88 12.22 -33.20 2.77
CA GLY A 88 11.11 -34.09 2.48
C GLY A 88 9.89 -33.82 3.37
N GLY A 89 8.89 -33.15 2.78
CA GLY A 89 7.48 -33.51 2.84
C GLY A 89 6.89 -34.03 4.15
N SER A 90 7.12 -33.34 5.28
CA SER A 90 6.28 -33.52 6.47
C SER A 90 5.47 -32.25 6.70
N GLY A 91 4.18 -32.43 7.05
CA GLY A 91 3.19 -31.37 7.11
C GLY A 91 3.68 -30.13 7.86
N TYR A 92 3.49 -28.98 7.22
CA TYR A 92 3.83 -27.69 7.80
C TYR A 92 2.88 -27.35 8.95
N GLU A 93 3.42 -27.15 10.15
CA GLU A 93 2.68 -26.64 11.31
C GLU A 93 3.01 -25.15 11.50
N PRO A 94 2.02 -24.23 11.48
CA PRO A 94 2.25 -22.80 11.65
C PRO A 94 2.96 -22.44 12.97
N TYR A 95 4.16 -21.85 12.89
CA TYR A 95 4.94 -21.44 14.05
C TYR A 95 5.20 -19.92 14.09
N GLY A 96 5.54 -19.42 15.27
CA GLY A 96 5.94 -18.03 15.46
C GLY A 96 7.35 -17.79 14.93
N ILE A 97 7.52 -16.71 14.17
CA ILE A 97 8.82 -16.20 13.72
C ILE A 97 9.01 -14.77 14.19
N GLU A 98 10.26 -14.38 14.42
CA GLU A 98 10.62 -13.00 14.70
C GLU A 98 11.17 -12.35 13.44
N LEU A 99 10.47 -11.34 12.92
CA LEU A 99 10.94 -10.50 11.84
C LEU A 99 11.75 -9.35 12.42
N VAL A 100 13.06 -9.37 12.22
CA VAL A 100 13.95 -8.27 12.61
C VAL A 100 13.86 -7.16 11.56
N GLY A 101 13.48 -5.95 11.98
CA GLY A 101 13.15 -4.79 11.15
C GLY A 101 14.31 -4.15 10.39
N ALA A 102 15.53 -4.67 10.52
CA ALA A 102 16.69 -4.12 9.81
C ALA A 102 16.52 -4.33 8.29
N GLY A 103 16.41 -3.23 7.54
CA GLY A 103 16.18 -3.27 6.09
C GLY A 103 14.74 -3.59 5.67
N LEU A 104 13.79 -3.63 6.62
CA LEU A 104 12.37 -3.79 6.30
C LEU A 104 11.68 -2.43 6.16
N THR A 105 10.69 -2.36 5.27
CA THR A 105 9.75 -1.24 5.17
C THR A 105 8.34 -1.77 5.43
N LEU A 106 7.64 -1.17 6.38
CA LEU A 106 6.23 -1.43 6.61
C LEU A 106 5.43 -0.61 5.60
N VAL A 107 4.60 -1.30 4.81
CA VAL A 107 3.65 -0.67 3.89
C VAL A 107 2.23 -0.90 4.42
N THR A 108 1.52 0.18 4.68
CA THR A 108 0.11 0.18 5.08
C THR A 108 -0.73 0.65 3.90
N THR A 109 -1.65 -0.21 3.47
CA THR A 109 -2.66 0.15 2.46
C THR A 109 -3.93 0.58 3.16
N VAL A 110 -4.51 1.69 2.72
CA VAL A 110 -5.83 2.14 3.15
C VAL A 110 -6.69 2.17 1.88
N PRO A 111 -7.51 1.15 1.62
CA PRO A 111 -8.52 1.13 0.57
C PRO A 111 -9.90 1.56 1.13
N PRO A 112 -10.84 2.01 0.27
CA PRO A 112 -12.14 2.56 0.70
C PRO A 112 -13.17 1.48 1.06
N GLY A 113 -12.93 0.22 0.72
CA GLY A 113 -13.83 -0.89 1.06
C GLY A 113 -13.35 -1.71 2.27
N PRO A 114 -14.24 -2.55 2.85
CA PRO A 114 -13.88 -3.42 3.96
C PRO A 114 -12.97 -4.58 3.51
N PRO A 115 -12.19 -5.20 4.42
CA PRO A 115 -11.38 -6.38 4.08
C PRO A 115 -12.20 -7.47 3.38
N GLY A 116 -11.70 -7.96 2.24
CA GLY A 116 -12.37 -8.97 1.41
C GLY A 116 -13.34 -8.40 0.36
N ASP A 117 -13.44 -7.07 0.21
CA ASP A 117 -14.10 -6.51 -0.97
C ASP A 117 -13.20 -6.65 -2.22
N PRO A 118 -13.79 -6.78 -3.43
CA PRO A 118 -13.03 -7.04 -4.65
C PRO A 118 -11.96 -6.00 -4.97
N PHE A 119 -12.21 -4.72 -4.67
CA PHE A 119 -11.27 -3.65 -4.97
C PHE A 119 -10.09 -3.64 -4.00
N THR A 120 -10.34 -3.80 -2.70
CA THR A 120 -9.28 -3.98 -1.70
C THR A 120 -8.38 -5.16 -2.03
N ASP A 121 -8.97 -6.30 -2.39
CA ASP A 121 -8.22 -7.51 -2.75
C ASP A 121 -7.37 -7.28 -4.03
N ALA A 122 -7.91 -6.54 -5.01
CA ALA A 122 -7.17 -6.17 -6.21
C ALA A 122 -5.97 -5.26 -5.89
N VAL A 123 -6.15 -4.23 -5.06
CA VAL A 123 -5.06 -3.32 -4.63
C VAL A 123 -3.96 -4.11 -3.91
N HIS A 124 -4.33 -5.01 -2.99
CA HIS A 124 -3.36 -5.88 -2.30
C HIS A 124 -2.65 -6.83 -3.25
N GLY A 125 -3.38 -7.41 -4.21
CA GLY A 125 -2.83 -8.31 -5.22
C GLY A 125 -1.81 -7.62 -6.12
N GLU A 126 -2.11 -6.40 -6.60
CA GLU A 126 -1.16 -5.61 -7.40
C GLU A 126 0.06 -5.18 -6.60
N LEU A 127 -0.11 -4.73 -5.35
CA LEU A 127 1.02 -4.37 -4.50
C LEU A 127 1.96 -5.57 -4.28
N ARG A 128 1.42 -6.76 -3.99
CA ARG A 128 2.21 -7.98 -3.83
C ARG A 128 2.95 -8.34 -5.11
N ARG A 129 2.29 -8.26 -6.28
CA ARG A 129 2.92 -8.52 -7.58
C ARG A 129 4.06 -7.54 -7.86
N ALA A 130 3.83 -6.25 -7.65
CA ALA A 130 4.83 -5.21 -7.85
C ALA A 130 6.05 -5.43 -6.94
N LEU A 131 5.84 -5.73 -5.66
CA LEU A 131 6.93 -6.01 -4.72
C LEU A 131 7.69 -7.30 -5.06
N ALA A 132 6.99 -8.35 -5.52
CA ALA A 132 7.64 -9.58 -5.96
C ALA A 132 8.53 -9.36 -7.19
N ALA A 133 8.09 -8.53 -8.14
CA ALA A 133 8.86 -8.18 -9.33
C ALA A 133 10.13 -7.35 -9.04
N GLN A 134 10.22 -6.71 -7.86
CA GLN A 134 11.41 -5.96 -7.43
C GLN A 134 12.47 -6.85 -6.76
N ARG A 135 12.21 -8.15 -6.53
CA ARG A 135 13.12 -9.06 -5.81
C ARG A 135 14.35 -9.51 -6.62
N ASP A 136 14.56 -9.00 -7.84
CA ASP A 136 15.82 -9.17 -8.60
C ASP A 136 16.65 -7.87 -8.63
N PRO A 137 17.43 -7.58 -7.58
CA PRO A 137 18.67 -6.84 -7.71
C PRO A 137 19.83 -7.84 -7.74
N VAL A 138 20.52 -7.89 -8.88
CA VAL A 138 21.87 -8.48 -9.02
C VAL A 138 22.84 -7.80 -8.05
#